data_AF-A0A1M6PNY8-F1
#
_entry.id   AF-A0A1M6PNY8-F1
#
_cell.length_a   1.000
_cell.length_b   1.000
_cell.length_c   1.000
_cell.angle_alpha   90.00
_cell.angle_beta   90.00
_cell.angle_gamma   90.00
#
_symmetry.space_group_name_H-M   'P 1'
#
loop_
_entity.id
_entity.type
_entity.pdbx_description
1 polymer ?
#
loop_
_entity_poly.entity_id
_entity_poly.type
_entity_poly.pdbx_seq_one_letter_code
_entity_poly.pdbx_strand_id
1 'polypeptide(L)'
;MKDEIICRCEEITKEEIEKAIFEGATTVNEIKRWTRAGMGLCQGRTCRRLVERILAEKMNIQLENVKPSTYRQPVRPIKMELLCREPSSAE
;
A
#
# COMPACT_ATOMS: atom_id res chain seq x y z
N MET A 1 4.71 15.59 -19.98
CA MET A 1 4.81 15.31 -18.53
C MET A 1 4.82 13.81 -18.37
N LYS A 2 5.73 13.25 -17.57
CA LYS A 2 5.83 11.80 -17.38
C LYS A 2 4.86 11.40 -16.27
N ASP A 3 3.96 10.47 -16.57
CA ASP A 3 3.13 9.79 -15.57
C ASP A 3 4.04 8.94 -14.68
N GLU A 4 4.52 9.50 -13.57
CA GLU A 4 5.37 8.78 -12.64
C GLU A 4 4.54 7.74 -11.89
N ILE A 5 4.69 6.47 -12.28
CA ILE A 5 3.97 5.36 -11.65
C ILE A 5 4.58 5.06 -10.27
N ILE A 6 3.77 5.26 -9.23
CA ILE A 6 4.14 4.97 -7.84
C ILE A 6 3.75 3.53 -7.48
N CYS A 7 2.55 3.09 -7.86
CA CYS A 7 2.10 1.71 -7.64
C CYS A 7 2.08 0.93 -8.95
N ARG A 8 3.10 0.10 -9.18
CA ARG A 8 3.18 -0.74 -10.38
C ARG A 8 2.12 -1.86 -10.44
N CYS A 9 1.55 -2.27 -9.31
CA CYS A 9 0.57 -3.37 -9.30
C CYS A 9 -0.84 -2.91 -9.65
N GLU A 10 -1.21 -1.70 -9.25
CA GLU A 10 -2.53 -1.12 -9.51
C GLU A 10 -2.41 0.04 -10.53
N GLU A 11 -1.24 0.22 -11.13
CA GLU A 11 -0.93 1.25 -12.15
C GLU A 11 -1.21 2.70 -11.71
N ILE A 12 -1.08 2.97 -10.41
CA ILE A 12 -1.37 4.29 -9.83
C ILE A 12 -0.19 5.25 -9.98
N THR A 13 -0.49 6.43 -10.51
CA THR A 13 0.43 7.54 -10.73
C THR A 13 0.61 8.41 -9.48
N LYS A 14 1.66 9.22 -9.47
CA LYS A 14 1.89 10.24 -8.44
C LYS A 14 0.73 11.25 -8.40
N GLU A 15 0.24 11.68 -9.56
CA GLU A 15 -0.83 12.68 -9.66
C GLU A 15 -2.13 12.21 -9.00
N GLU A 16 -2.51 10.93 -9.18
CA GLU A 16 -3.68 10.37 -8.52
C GLU A 16 -3.57 10.36 -6.99
N ILE A 17 -2.38 10.09 -6.45
CA ILE A 17 -2.13 10.15 -5.01
C ILE A 17 -2.20 11.59 -4.51
N GLU A 18 -1.61 12.54 -5.23
CA GLU A 18 -1.65 13.95 -4.88
C GLU A 18 -3.09 14.50 -4.93
N LYS A 19 -3.87 14.10 -5.93
CA LYS A 19 -5.29 14.43 -6.05
C LYS A 19 -6.08 13.89 -4.86
N ALA A 20 -5.85 12.65 -4.44
CA ALA A 20 -6.50 12.09 -3.27
C ALA A 20 -6.17 12.86 -1.98
N ILE A 21 -4.92 13.33 -1.82
CA ILE A 21 -4.52 14.16 -0.68
C ILE A 21 -5.23 15.52 -0.75
N PHE A 22 -5.27 16.15 -1.93
CA PHE A 22 -5.96 17.42 -2.15
C PHE A 22 -7.46 17.34 -1.86
N GLU A 23 -8.11 16.23 -2.20
CA GLU A 23 -9.52 15.97 -1.93
C GLU A 23 -9.81 15.61 -0.46
N GLY A 24 -8.79 15.42 0.37
CA GLY A 24 -8.94 15.30 1.83
C GLY A 24 -8.37 14.02 2.47
N ALA A 25 -7.65 13.17 1.73
CA ALA A 25 -6.98 12.02 2.33
C ALA A 25 -5.78 12.47 3.19
N THR A 26 -5.86 12.27 4.50
CA THR A 26 -4.82 12.71 5.45
C THR A 26 -3.94 11.57 5.96
N THR A 27 -4.36 10.33 5.75
CA THR A 27 -3.66 9.13 6.20
C THR A 27 -3.34 8.18 5.07
N VAL A 28 -2.28 7.37 5.24
CA VAL A 28 -1.90 6.33 4.27
C VAL A 28 -3.04 5.33 4.02
N ASN A 29 -3.86 5.04 5.04
CA ASN A 29 -5.00 4.15 4.89
C ASN A 29 -6.14 4.77 4.06
N GLU A 30 -6.35 6.09 4.13
CA GLU A 30 -7.31 6.79 3.29
C GLU A 30 -6.83 6.83 1.84
N ILE A 31 -5.58 7.20 1.60
CA ILE A 31 -4.97 7.14 0.25
C ILE A 31 -5.11 5.73 -0.32
N LYS A 32 -4.80 4.70 0.48
CA LYS A 32 -4.94 3.28 0.10
C LYS A 32 -6.39 2.94 -0.28
N ARG A 33 -7.40 3.46 0.44
CA ARG A 33 -8.82 3.21 0.14
C ARG A 33 -9.29 3.91 -1.12
N TRP A 34 -8.81 5.14 -1.36
CA TRP A 34 -9.26 5.96 -2.49
C TRP A 34 -8.58 5.55 -3.79
N THR A 35 -7.25 5.38 -3.76
CA THR A 35 -6.45 5.11 -4.96
C THR A 35 -6.12 3.63 -5.15
N ARG A 36 -6.37 2.78 -4.16
CA ARG A 36 -5.92 1.38 -4.12
C ARG A 36 -4.39 1.19 -4.08
N ALA A 37 -3.59 2.26 -4.00
CA ALA A 37 -2.14 2.15 -3.92
C ALA A 37 -1.71 1.27 -2.73
N GLY A 38 -1.05 0.15 -3.02
CA GLY A 38 -0.62 -0.84 -2.03
C GLY A 38 -1.63 -1.96 -1.74
N MET A 39 -2.72 -2.06 -2.51
CA MET A 39 -3.66 -3.20 -2.47
C MET A 39 -3.37 -4.30 -3.50
N GLY A 40 -2.48 -4.07 -4.46
CA GLY A 40 -2.14 -5.07 -5.48
C GLY A 40 -1.32 -6.26 -4.94
N LEU A 41 -0.86 -7.14 -5.83
CA LEU A 41 -0.20 -8.41 -5.48
C LEU A 41 0.98 -8.26 -4.50
N CYS A 42 1.72 -7.15 -4.61
CA CYS A 42 2.87 -6.90 -3.74
C CYS A 42 2.49 -6.40 -2.33
N GLN A 43 1.21 -6.11 -2.07
CA GLN A 43 0.68 -5.59 -0.80
C GLN A 43 1.47 -4.39 -0.25
N GLY A 44 1.84 -3.46 -1.14
CA GLY A 44 2.52 -2.22 -0.76
C GLY A 44 4.02 -2.32 -0.55
N ARG A 45 4.67 -3.47 -0.82
CA ARG A 45 6.11 -3.65 -0.62
C ARG A 45 6.99 -2.62 -1.32
N THR A 46 6.59 -2.16 -2.50
CA THR A 46 7.39 -1.23 -3.31
C THR A 46 6.89 0.20 -3.17
N CYS A 47 5.57 0.41 -3.19
CA CYS A 47 4.98 1.74 -3.26
C CYS A 47 4.74 2.39 -1.90
N ARG A 48 4.66 1.62 -0.80
CA ARG A 48 4.24 2.18 0.50
C ARG A 48 5.12 3.32 0.99
N ARG A 49 6.44 3.14 1.00
CA ARG A 49 7.38 4.20 1.44
C ARG A 49 7.32 5.44 0.54
N LEU A 50 6.99 5.25 -0.74
CA LEU A 50 6.82 6.35 -1.69
C LEU A 50 5.54 7.13 -1.36
N VAL A 51 4.43 6.43 -1.10
CA VAL A 51 3.16 7.05 -0.67
C VAL A 51 3.33 7.80 0.66
N GLU A 52 4.03 7.20 1.63
CA GLU A 52 4.35 7.86 2.91
C GLU A 52 5.14 9.16 2.72
N ARG A 53 6.13 9.18 1.80
CA ARG A 53 6.89 10.38 1.45
C ARG A 53 6.03 11.44 0.77
N ILE A 54 5.23 11.06 -0.23
CA ILE A 54 4.35 11.99 -0.94
C ILE A 54 3.36 12.64 0.03
N LEU A 55 2.79 11.85 0.94
CA LEU A 55 1.89 12.36 1.98
C LEU A 55 2.62 13.33 2.93
N ALA A 56 3.81 12.97 3.40
CA ALA A 56 4.61 13.84 4.28
C ALA A 56 4.95 15.17 3.61
N GLU A 57 5.40 15.13 2.35
CA GLU A 57 5.73 16.30 1.54
C GLU A 57 4.52 17.22 1.33
N LYS A 58 3.36 16.66 0.99
CA LYS A 58 2.14 17.44 0.72
C LYS A 58 1.48 18.01 1.97
N MET A 59 1.56 17.29 3.10
CA MET A 59 0.99 17.72 4.38
C MET A 59 1.98 18.54 5.22
N ASN A 60 3.21 18.73 4.74
CA ASN A 60 4.28 19.43 5.44
C ASN A 60 4.53 18.90 6.88
N ILE A 61 4.51 17.57 7.02
CA ILE A 61 4.77 16.88 8.29
C ILE A 61 6.06 16.07 8.19
N GLN A 62 6.72 15.86 9.34
CA GLN A 62 7.86 14.93 9.40
C GLN A 62 7.40 13.50 9.08
N LEU A 63 8.26 12.74 8.39
CA LEU A 63 7.96 11.36 7.99
C LEU A 63 7.64 10.45 9.19
N GLU A 64 8.24 10.70 10.36
CA GLU A 64 7.96 9.94 11.58
C GLU A 64 6.50 10.07 12.05
N ASN A 65 5.83 11.17 11.72
CA ASN A 65 4.44 11.43 12.12
C ASN A 65 3.43 10.75 11.19
N VAL A 66 3.87 10.22 10.05
CA VAL A 66 2.99 9.50 9.12
C VAL A 66 2.71 8.11 9.68
N LYS A 67 1.43 7.86 10.05
CA LYS A 67 1.03 6.54 10.53
C LYS A 67 1.08 5.52 9.39
N PRO A 68 1.84 4.42 9.53
CA PRO A 68 1.93 3.40 8.51
C PRO A 68 0.62 2.61 8.37
N SER A 69 0.40 2.04 7.19
CA SER A 69 -0.71 1.10 6.96
C SER A 69 -0.53 -0.18 7.78
N THR A 70 -1.63 -0.77 8.22
CA THR A 70 -1.63 -2.02 9.00
C THR A 70 -1.04 -3.19 8.20
N TYR A 71 -0.15 -3.96 8.84
CA TYR A 71 0.34 -5.22 8.31
C TYR A 71 -0.63 -6.34 8.61
N ARG A 72 -0.97 -7.15 7.60
CA ARG A 72 -1.87 -8.28 7.73
C ARG A 72 -1.18 -9.55 7.22
N GLN A 73 -1.51 -10.66 7.86
CA GLN A 73 -1.13 -11.99 7.40
C GLN A 73 -2.11 -12.45 6.30
N PRO A 74 -1.68 -13.30 5.36
CA PRO A 74 -0.30 -13.76 5.14
C PRO A 74 0.56 -12.71 4.40
N VAL A 75 1.86 -12.67 4.70
CA VAL A 75 2.78 -11.67 4.12
C VAL A 75 2.97 -11.85 2.61
N ARG A 76 2.89 -13.09 2.11
CA ARG A 76 2.81 -13.44 0.69
C ARG A 76 1.50 -14.20 0.48
N PRO A 77 0.87 -14.06 -0.69
CA PRO A 77 -0.19 -14.98 -1.08
C PRO A 77 0.35 -16.41 -1.02
N ILE A 78 -0.41 -17.27 -0.35
CA ILE A 78 -0.18 -18.71 -0.27
C ILE A 78 -1.37 -19.40 -0.90
N LYS A 79 -1.13 -20.56 -1.52
CA LYS A 79 -2.20 -21.36 -2.09
C LYS A 79 -3.13 -21.82 -0.97
N MET A 80 -4.44 -21.74 -1.22
CA MET A 80 -5.45 -22.17 -0.24
C MET A 80 -5.28 -23.63 0.16
N GLU A 81 -4.88 -24.49 -0.77
CA GLU A 81 -4.57 -25.90 -0.53
C GLU A 81 -3.57 -26.10 0.63
N LEU A 82 -2.55 -25.24 0.75
CA LEU A 82 -1.56 -25.32 1.82
C LEU A 82 -2.14 -24.96 3.20
N LEU A 83 -3.18 -24.12 3.22
CA LEU A 83 -3.89 -23.78 4.47
C LEU A 83 -4.90 -24.86 4.87
N CYS A 84 -5.50 -25.54 3.89
CA CYS A 84 -6.49 -26.59 4.13
C CYS A 84 -5.88 -27.97 4.38
N ARG A 85 -4.60 -28.17 4.07
CA ARG A 85 -3.92 -29.45 4.29
C ARG A 85 -3.89 -29.75 5.79
N GLU A 86 -4.51 -30.86 6.19
CA GLU A 86 -4.33 -31.37 7.55
C GLU A 86 -2.84 -31.63 7.78
N PRO A 87 -2.30 -31.28 8.96
CA PRO A 87 -0.92 -31.62 9.27
C PRO A 87 -0.78 -33.13 9.08
N SER A 88 0.11 -33.58 8.19
CA SER A 88 0.37 -35.01 8.11
C SER A 88 0.93 -35.41 9.46
N SER A 89 0.20 -36.24 10.19
CA SER A 89 0.72 -36.96 11.35
C SER A 89 2.02 -37.60 10.89
N ALA A 90 3.14 -37.01 11.29
CA ALA A 90 4.43 -37.64 11.14
C ALA A 90 4.41 -38.81 12.14
N GLU A 91 4.21 -40.02 11.62
CA GLU A 91 4.77 -41.24 12.23
C GLU A 91 6.29 -41.24 12.04
#